data_AF-A0A6A6JIE3-F1
#
_entry.id   AF-A0A6A6JIE3-F1
#
_cell.length_a   1.000
_cell.length_b   1.000
_cell.length_c   1.000
_cell.angle_alpha   90.00
_cell.angle_beta   90.00
_cell.angle_gamma   90.00
#
_symmetry.space_group_name_H-M   'P 1'
#
loop_
_entity.id
_entity.type
_entity.pdbx_description
1 polymer ?
#
loop_
_entity_poly.entity_id
_entity_poly.type
_entity_poly.pdbx_seq_one_letter_code
_entity_poly.pdbx_strand_id
1 'polypeptide(L)'
;MAKRPADASEQELEAIKNGDRPMELDQDEVGEFEDEFEDEFESEDEIYEAGVDGRPDDEREAEEREHAMEVDQGTFIPGRHKLSAGETLAPDLSTYEMLHTLEAPWPCLSCDVIRDNLGNDRRTYPATVYAVAGTQAARGREKENQIMVMKMSSLSRQEREDDEDEEESDEEESDPILETKSIPMTSCTNRIRAFQSPQATAGRPPTTLTAAMTESGQVLIHDITPHLTAFDVPGSVISPTQNKPVSTIRAHKNVEGFALDWSPIIPEGKLLTGDVSGKIFATTRTQGGGFVTDTTPFTGHQGTVEELQWSPTEKHVFASASNDGTVKIWDARSKSRKPAVSVQVSKTDVNVLSWSHQTAHLLASGADDGEWAVWDLRQWKPSTSLSTEKKPSPVANFNFHKEQITAVEWHPTDDSIVLVCAGDNTLTLWDLAVELDDEESRDTAGVQDVPPQLLFVHYMEQVKEAHWHPQIPGTILATGGSGFGVFKTISV
;
A
#
# COMPACT_ATOMS: atom_id res chain seq x y z
N MET A 1 -8.91 -5.52 30.66
CA MET A 1 -9.38 -6.06 31.96
C MET A 1 -10.90 -6.03 32.06
N ALA A 2 -11.54 -7.10 32.56
CA ALA A 2 -12.79 -7.08 33.34
C ALA A 2 -13.06 -8.46 33.99
N LYS A 3 -13.41 -8.47 35.28
CA LYS A 3 -13.91 -9.64 36.03
C LYS A 3 -15.42 -9.49 36.25
N ARG A 4 -16.20 -10.58 36.10
CA ARG A 4 -17.36 -10.92 36.97
C ARG A 4 -17.82 -12.39 36.81
N PRO A 5 -18.45 -12.98 37.85
CA PRO A 5 -18.69 -14.42 38.00
C PRO A 5 -20.17 -14.83 37.78
N ALA A 6 -20.42 -16.13 37.58
CA ALA A 6 -21.30 -17.00 38.40
C ALA A 6 -21.70 -18.29 37.65
N ASP A 7 -21.65 -19.40 38.38
CA ASP A 7 -22.05 -20.77 38.02
C ASP A 7 -23.46 -20.93 37.44
N ALA A 8 -23.62 -21.97 36.60
CA ALA A 8 -24.81 -22.81 36.60
C ALA A 8 -24.43 -24.26 36.29
N SER A 9 -24.94 -25.15 37.13
CA SER A 9 -24.69 -26.59 37.21
C SER A 9 -25.63 -27.43 36.36
N GLU A 10 -25.22 -28.70 36.19
CA GLU A 10 -26.01 -29.95 36.08
C GLU A 10 -26.11 -30.68 34.72
N GLN A 11 -25.54 -31.90 34.77
CA GLN A 11 -26.06 -33.22 34.31
C GLN A 11 -26.15 -33.44 32.79
N GLU A 12 -25.79 -34.58 32.21
CA GLU A 12 -25.70 -35.98 32.65
C GLU A 12 -24.98 -36.74 31.51
N LEU A 13 -24.24 -37.83 31.77
CA LEU A 13 -24.23 -39.06 30.95
C LEU A 13 -23.36 -40.16 31.61
N GLU A 14 -23.99 -41.32 31.76
CA GLU A 14 -23.60 -42.59 32.40
C GLU A 14 -22.38 -43.27 31.72
N ALA A 15 -21.38 -43.77 32.45
CA ALA A 15 -21.21 -45.10 33.08
C ALA A 15 -21.24 -46.35 32.16
N ILE A 16 -20.08 -46.99 32.00
CA ILE A 16 -19.94 -48.44 31.76
C ILE A 16 -18.95 -49.01 32.79
N LYS A 17 -19.32 -50.15 33.39
CA LYS A 17 -18.66 -50.85 34.50
C LYS A 17 -18.47 -52.32 34.15
N ASN A 18 -17.48 -52.95 34.80
CA ASN A 18 -17.29 -54.39 35.16
C ASN A 18 -15.99 -54.99 34.59
N GLY A 19 -15.18 -55.77 35.34
CA GLY A 19 -15.30 -56.35 36.68
C GLY A 19 -13.90 -56.68 37.26
N ASP A 20 -13.68 -56.56 38.58
CA ASP A 20 -13.65 -57.65 39.60
C ASP A 20 -12.61 -58.76 39.30
N ARG A 21 -11.69 -59.25 40.16
CA ARG A 21 -11.25 -59.18 41.60
C ARG A 21 -10.19 -60.33 41.75
N PRO A 22 -9.64 -60.77 42.92
CA PRO A 22 -9.15 -60.12 44.16
C PRO A 22 -7.85 -60.76 44.80
N MET A 23 -7.39 -60.16 45.94
CA MET A 23 -6.65 -60.70 47.12
C MET A 23 -5.18 -61.19 46.97
N GLU A 24 -4.17 -60.74 47.74
CA GLU A 24 -3.86 -60.64 49.21
C GLU A 24 -2.86 -61.73 49.67
N LEU A 25 -1.83 -61.35 50.45
CA LEU A 25 -1.03 -62.07 51.48
C LEU A 25 0.26 -61.26 51.77
N ASP A 26 0.39 -60.57 52.92
CA ASP A 26 1.15 -60.96 54.15
C ASP A 26 2.66 -61.20 53.90
N GLN A 27 3.66 -60.81 54.72
CA GLN A 27 3.80 -60.31 56.09
C GLN A 27 5.27 -59.82 56.27
N ASP A 28 5.47 -58.90 57.23
CA ASP A 28 6.67 -58.52 58.01
C ASP A 28 8.06 -59.17 57.74
N GLU A 29 9.13 -58.37 57.61
CA GLU A 29 10.35 -58.52 58.43
C GLU A 29 11.35 -57.33 58.30
N VAL A 30 12.11 -57.16 59.38
CA VAL A 30 12.94 -56.02 59.80
C VAL A 30 14.34 -56.06 59.15
N GLY A 31 14.97 -54.90 58.92
CA GLY A 31 16.39 -54.84 58.61
C GLY A 31 16.95 -53.41 58.44
N GLU A 32 17.36 -52.80 59.55
CA GLU A 32 18.29 -51.67 59.56
C GLU A 32 19.65 -52.12 59.00
N PHE A 33 20.21 -51.31 58.09
CA PHE A 33 21.64 -51.26 57.83
C PHE A 33 22.04 -49.78 57.81
N GLU A 34 22.67 -49.34 58.89
CA GLU A 34 23.50 -48.15 58.93
C GLU A 34 24.77 -48.43 58.13
N ASP A 35 25.11 -47.57 57.17
CA ASP A 35 26.50 -47.36 56.77
C ASP A 35 26.86 -45.92 57.14
N GLU A 36 27.67 -45.86 58.19
CA GLU A 36 28.40 -44.76 58.79
C GLU A 36 29.61 -44.44 57.89
N PHE A 37 29.63 -43.29 57.22
CA PHE A 37 30.82 -42.44 57.01
C PHE A 37 30.40 -41.10 56.37
N GLU A 38 30.71 -40.02 57.09
CA GLU A 38 30.84 -38.62 56.67
C GLU A 38 31.58 -38.53 55.31
N ASP A 39 31.22 -37.63 54.40
CA ASP A 39 31.68 -36.24 54.44
C ASP A 39 30.74 -35.29 53.67
N GLU A 40 30.46 -34.14 54.29
CA GLU A 40 29.94 -32.91 53.66
C GLU A 40 30.80 -32.50 52.45
N PHE A 41 30.18 -32.18 51.32
CA PHE A 41 30.54 -31.00 50.51
C PHE A 41 29.32 -30.61 49.67
N GLU A 42 28.66 -29.53 50.10
CA GLU A 42 27.86 -28.69 49.22
C GLU A 42 28.81 -28.02 48.22
N SER A 43 28.65 -28.29 46.93
CA SER A 43 29.08 -27.36 45.88
C SER A 43 27.94 -27.17 44.89
N GLU A 44 27.37 -25.97 44.94
CA GLU A 44 26.58 -25.36 43.88
C GLU A 44 27.48 -25.22 42.65
N ASP A 45 27.55 -26.26 41.80
CA ASP A 45 28.11 -26.11 40.47
C ASP A 45 26.94 -25.83 39.51
N GLU A 46 26.67 -24.53 39.33
CA GLU A 46 26.00 -24.00 38.15
C GLU A 46 26.67 -24.57 36.89
N ILE A 47 25.92 -25.34 36.12
CA ILE A 47 26.36 -25.81 34.82
C ILE A 47 26.29 -24.60 33.88
N TYR A 48 27.42 -23.92 33.70
CA TYR A 48 27.57 -22.92 32.63
C TYR A 48 27.62 -23.65 31.29
N GLU A 49 26.59 -23.49 30.46
CA GLU A 49 26.61 -23.91 29.06
C GLU A 49 27.66 -23.07 28.32
N ALA A 50 28.87 -23.59 28.19
CA ALA A 50 29.90 -22.95 27.39
C ALA A 50 29.53 -23.06 25.90
N GLY A 51 29.22 -21.92 25.28
CA GLY A 51 29.11 -21.80 23.82
C GLY A 51 30.39 -22.23 23.09
N VAL A 52 30.30 -22.35 21.76
CA VAL A 52 31.29 -22.98 20.84
C VAL A 52 32.74 -22.42 20.92
N ASP A 53 32.99 -21.33 21.64
CA ASP A 53 34.31 -20.72 21.87
C ASP A 53 34.81 -20.78 23.34
N GLY A 54 34.05 -21.35 24.28
CA GLY A 54 34.47 -21.59 25.66
C GLY A 54 34.43 -20.38 26.60
N ARG A 55 33.75 -19.29 26.23
CA ARG A 55 33.53 -18.11 27.10
C ARG A 55 32.14 -18.15 27.77
N PRO A 56 31.98 -17.59 28.98
CA PRO A 56 30.67 -17.42 29.61
C PRO A 56 29.77 -16.48 28.79
N ASP A 57 28.48 -16.78 28.71
CA ASP A 57 27.51 -15.97 27.95
C ASP A 57 27.45 -14.52 28.45
N ASP A 58 27.60 -14.29 29.76
CA ASP A 58 27.68 -12.95 30.36
C ASP A 58 28.82 -12.09 29.78
N GLU A 59 29.98 -12.69 29.47
CA GLU A 59 31.10 -11.96 28.85
C GLU A 59 30.83 -11.66 27.37
N ARG A 60 30.11 -12.54 26.66
CA ARG A 60 29.71 -12.31 25.28
C ARG A 60 28.63 -11.24 25.19
N GLU A 61 27.60 -11.30 26.03
CA GLU A 61 26.56 -10.28 26.10
C GLU A 61 27.13 -8.92 26.53
N ALA A 62 28.13 -8.91 27.42
CA ALA A 62 28.82 -7.68 27.80
C ALA A 62 29.65 -7.11 26.64
N GLU A 63 30.40 -7.92 25.88
CA GLU A 63 31.12 -7.47 24.69
C GLU A 63 30.16 -7.01 23.58
N GLU A 64 29.03 -7.69 23.38
CA GLU A 64 27.99 -7.28 22.42
C GLU A 64 27.32 -5.97 22.83
N ARG A 65 27.04 -5.75 24.12
CA ARG A 65 26.56 -4.45 24.63
C ARG A 65 27.63 -3.36 24.57
N GLU A 66 28.90 -3.68 24.75
CA GLU A 66 30.01 -2.72 24.66
C GLU A 66 30.31 -2.33 23.20
N HIS A 67 30.04 -3.24 22.25
CA HIS A 67 30.12 -2.99 20.81
C HIS A 67 28.79 -2.55 20.18
N ALA A 68 27.68 -2.61 20.90
CA ALA A 68 26.40 -2.07 20.44
C ALA A 68 26.55 -0.56 20.26
N MET A 69 26.34 -0.11 19.03
CA MET A 69 26.28 1.33 18.75
C MET A 69 25.12 1.91 19.57
N GLU A 70 25.36 2.97 20.34
CA GLU A 70 24.27 3.73 21.00
C GLU A 70 23.29 4.19 19.91
N VAL A 71 22.13 3.54 19.84
CA VAL A 71 21.02 3.97 18.99
C VAL A 71 20.26 5.04 19.75
N ASP A 72 20.25 6.27 19.24
CA ASP A 72 19.36 7.31 19.77
C ASP A 72 17.90 6.86 19.57
N GLN A 73 17.20 6.59 20.67
CA GLN A 73 15.80 6.18 20.67
C GLN A 73 14.83 7.37 20.48
N GLY A 74 15.34 8.59 20.26
CA GLY A 74 14.50 9.74 19.95
C GLY A 74 13.71 9.55 18.64
N THR A 75 12.41 9.86 18.65
CA THR A 75 11.57 9.79 17.45
C THR A 75 12.09 10.72 16.36
N PHE A 76 12.60 10.15 15.28
CA PHE A 76 13.05 10.91 14.12
C PHE A 76 11.87 11.24 13.19
N ILE A 77 11.64 12.51 12.91
CA ILE A 77 10.64 12.95 11.92
C ILE A 77 11.38 13.44 10.68
N PRO A 78 11.29 12.72 9.54
CA PRO A 78 11.89 13.17 8.30
C PRO A 78 11.45 14.59 7.92
N GLY A 79 12.40 15.39 7.42
CA GLY A 79 12.18 16.79 7.06
C GLY A 79 12.23 17.78 8.24
N ARG A 80 12.15 17.32 9.50
CA ARG A 80 12.28 18.15 10.71
C ARG A 80 13.61 17.93 11.42
N HIS A 81 14.02 16.68 11.50
CA HIS A 81 15.32 16.29 12.02
C HIS A 81 16.30 16.10 10.85
N LYS A 82 17.57 16.44 11.08
CA LYS A 82 18.65 16.24 10.11
C LYS A 82 19.56 15.15 10.62
N LEU A 83 19.79 14.14 9.80
CA LEU A 83 20.80 13.12 10.06
C LEU A 83 22.19 13.76 10.07
N SER A 84 22.99 13.41 11.07
CA SER A 84 24.41 13.70 11.09
C SER A 84 25.13 12.88 10.03
N ALA A 85 26.36 13.30 9.68
CA ALA A 85 27.15 12.57 8.69
C ALA A 85 27.48 11.16 9.19
N GLY A 86 26.99 10.14 8.49
CA GLY A 86 27.22 8.73 8.81
C GLY A 86 26.07 8.04 9.55
N GLU A 87 25.03 8.77 9.96
CA GLU A 87 23.81 8.17 10.54
C GLU A 87 22.89 7.63 9.43
N THR A 88 22.25 6.49 9.71
CA THR A 88 21.24 5.85 8.87
C THR A 88 19.95 5.68 9.64
N LEU A 89 18.81 5.88 8.98
CA LEU A 89 17.50 5.59 9.57
C LEU A 89 17.22 4.09 9.51
N ALA A 90 16.84 3.52 10.64
CA ALA A 90 16.22 2.21 10.71
C ALA A 90 14.75 2.39 11.11
N PRO A 91 13.81 1.67 10.47
CA PRO A 91 12.42 1.68 10.90
C PRO A 91 12.30 0.98 12.27
N ASP A 92 11.44 1.48 13.13
CA ASP A 92 11.00 0.76 14.32
C ASP A 92 10.04 -0.36 13.91
N LEU A 93 10.55 -1.60 13.93
CA LEU A 93 9.84 -2.79 13.45
C LEU A 93 8.60 -3.11 14.29
N SER A 94 8.56 -2.73 15.57
CA SER A 94 7.40 -2.95 16.46
C SER A 94 6.12 -2.27 15.96
N THR A 95 6.28 -1.23 15.15
CA THR A 95 5.19 -0.43 14.60
C THR A 95 4.58 -1.00 13.31
N TYR A 96 5.15 -2.10 12.79
CA TYR A 96 4.69 -2.80 11.60
C TYR A 96 4.16 -4.19 11.96
N GLU A 97 3.07 -4.61 11.32
CA GLU A 97 2.70 -6.03 11.26
C GLU A 97 3.45 -6.74 10.14
N MET A 98 3.77 -6.04 9.06
CA MET A 98 4.48 -6.57 7.91
C MET A 98 5.29 -5.43 7.30
N LEU A 99 6.55 -5.69 6.93
CA LEU A 99 7.40 -4.72 6.25
C LEU A 99 8.40 -5.44 5.36
N HIS A 100 8.22 -5.33 4.05
CA HIS A 100 9.09 -5.96 3.06
C HIS A 100 9.51 -4.93 2.01
N THR A 101 10.79 -4.94 1.65
CA THR A 101 11.33 -4.11 0.56
C THR A 101 11.83 -5.02 -0.55
N LEU A 102 11.43 -4.75 -1.79
CA LEU A 102 11.78 -5.55 -2.95
C LEU A 102 12.44 -4.68 -4.01
N GLU A 103 13.61 -5.08 -4.47
CA GLU A 103 14.37 -4.30 -5.45
C GLU A 103 13.81 -4.45 -6.87
N ALA A 104 13.88 -3.36 -7.63
CA ALA A 104 13.53 -3.33 -9.04
C ALA A 104 14.78 -3.06 -9.89
N PRO A 105 14.88 -3.61 -11.12
CA PRO A 105 16.04 -3.36 -11.99
C PRO A 105 16.16 -1.89 -12.42
N TRP A 106 15.03 -1.17 -12.42
CA TRP A 106 14.93 0.24 -12.74
C TRP A 106 13.84 0.87 -11.87
N PRO A 107 13.97 2.16 -11.48
CA PRO A 107 12.92 2.87 -10.77
C PRO A 107 11.61 2.86 -11.56
N CYS A 108 10.50 2.79 -10.85
CA CYS A 108 9.16 2.87 -11.42
C CYS A 108 8.47 4.12 -10.91
N LEU A 109 8.06 5.02 -11.83
CA LEU A 109 7.26 6.20 -11.45
C LEU A 109 5.86 5.83 -11.01
N SER A 110 5.36 4.68 -11.49
CA SER A 110 3.99 4.28 -11.25
C SER A 110 3.87 2.76 -11.13
N CYS A 111 3.01 2.34 -10.22
CA CYS A 111 2.59 0.97 -10.03
C CYS A 111 1.07 0.89 -9.87
N ASP A 112 0.51 -0.31 -9.87
CA ASP A 112 -0.89 -0.54 -9.53
C ASP A 112 -1.07 -1.95 -8.99
N VAL A 113 -2.00 -2.12 -8.06
CA VAL A 113 -2.30 -3.40 -7.42
C VAL A 113 -3.27 -4.19 -8.30
N ILE A 114 -2.98 -5.48 -8.49
CA ILE A 114 -3.84 -6.39 -9.27
C ILE A 114 -4.61 -7.25 -8.28
N ARG A 115 -5.94 -7.30 -8.43
CA ARG A 115 -6.73 -8.26 -7.64
C ARG A 115 -6.50 -9.68 -8.11
N ASP A 116 -6.30 -10.58 -7.15
CA ASP A 116 -6.09 -12.00 -7.35
C ASP A 116 -7.35 -12.82 -7.00
N ASN A 117 -7.23 -14.15 -7.14
CA ASN A 117 -8.32 -15.10 -6.83
C ASN A 117 -8.14 -15.77 -5.45
N LEU A 118 -7.31 -15.23 -4.56
CA LEU A 118 -7.02 -15.79 -3.23
C LEU A 118 -8.06 -15.38 -2.17
N GLY A 119 -9.04 -14.55 -2.52
CA GLY A 119 -10.11 -14.08 -1.64
C GLY A 119 -10.02 -12.58 -1.32
N ASN A 120 -11.02 -12.06 -0.61
CA ASN A 120 -11.00 -10.71 -0.04
C ASN A 120 -10.81 -10.79 1.47
N ASP A 121 -10.41 -9.69 2.12
CA ASP A 121 -10.21 -9.63 3.57
C ASP A 121 -9.21 -10.68 4.08
N ARG A 122 -8.12 -10.87 3.32
CA ARG A 122 -7.04 -11.79 3.69
C ARG A 122 -6.23 -11.19 4.84
N ARG A 123 -6.15 -11.91 5.95
CA ARG A 123 -5.43 -11.50 7.18
C ARG A 123 -4.36 -12.50 7.63
N THR A 124 -4.26 -13.63 6.96
CA THR A 124 -3.31 -14.70 7.26
C THR A 124 -1.98 -14.47 6.54
N TYR A 125 -0.90 -14.86 7.19
CA TYR A 125 0.45 -14.85 6.65
C TYR A 125 0.90 -16.28 6.24
N PRO A 126 1.89 -16.43 5.34
CA PRO A 126 2.49 -15.36 4.53
C PRO A 126 1.51 -14.78 3.50
N ALA A 127 1.59 -13.48 3.30
CA ALA A 127 0.77 -12.79 2.30
C ALA A 127 1.35 -12.97 0.89
N THR A 128 0.47 -12.82 -0.10
CA THR A 128 0.84 -12.76 -1.52
C THR A 128 0.15 -11.56 -2.17
N VAL A 129 0.92 -10.74 -2.88
CA VAL A 129 0.49 -9.52 -3.57
C VAL A 129 0.84 -9.63 -5.05
N TYR A 130 -0.09 -9.21 -5.91
CA TYR A 130 0.13 -9.09 -7.35
C TYR A 130 0.08 -7.63 -7.75
N ALA A 131 0.99 -7.21 -8.61
CA ALA A 131 1.08 -5.80 -9.02
C ALA A 131 1.62 -5.66 -10.44
N VAL A 132 1.46 -4.47 -11.00
CA VAL A 132 2.13 -4.07 -12.24
C VAL A 132 2.89 -2.77 -12.02
N ALA A 133 4.03 -2.61 -12.66
CA ALA A 133 4.78 -1.36 -12.66
C ALA A 133 5.42 -1.10 -14.04
N GLY A 134 5.68 0.18 -14.34
CA GLY A 134 6.38 0.59 -15.55
C GLY A 134 7.73 1.22 -15.21
N THR A 135 8.80 0.73 -15.83
CA THR A 135 10.17 1.20 -15.53
C THR A 135 10.53 2.52 -16.20
N GLN A 136 11.54 3.18 -15.63
CA GLN A 136 12.24 4.34 -16.17
C GLN A 136 13.73 4.03 -16.32
N ALA A 137 14.10 3.40 -17.43
CA ALA A 137 15.49 3.13 -17.73
C ALA A 137 16.27 4.43 -17.98
N ALA A 138 17.53 4.46 -17.56
CA ALA A 138 18.39 5.63 -17.78
C ALA A 138 18.56 5.96 -19.28
N ARG A 139 18.82 7.23 -19.57
CA ARG A 139 19.10 7.71 -20.93
C ARG A 139 20.22 6.90 -21.59
N GLY A 140 19.99 6.44 -22.82
CA GLY A 140 20.87 5.54 -23.57
C GLY A 140 20.62 4.05 -23.32
N ARG A 141 19.75 3.69 -22.37
CA ARG A 141 19.33 2.31 -22.07
C ARG A 141 17.82 2.12 -22.29
N GLU A 142 17.23 2.86 -23.22
CA GLU A 142 15.78 2.92 -23.44
C GLU A 142 15.16 1.56 -23.80
N LYS A 143 15.96 0.64 -24.36
CA LYS A 143 15.55 -0.74 -24.70
C LYS A 143 15.39 -1.66 -23.49
N GLU A 144 15.81 -1.21 -22.32
CA GLU A 144 15.66 -1.95 -21.06
C GLU A 144 14.38 -1.56 -20.31
N ASN A 145 13.63 -0.59 -20.85
CA ASN A 145 12.31 -0.31 -20.34
C ASN A 145 11.40 -1.53 -20.50
N GLN A 146 10.54 -1.75 -19.51
CA GLN A 146 9.60 -2.86 -19.47
C GLN A 146 8.40 -2.50 -18.60
N ILE A 147 7.27 -3.14 -18.90
CA ILE A 147 6.20 -3.31 -17.93
C ILE A 147 6.51 -4.59 -17.15
N MET A 148 6.58 -4.47 -15.83
CA MET A 148 6.81 -5.58 -14.91
C MET A 148 5.46 -6.03 -14.36
N VAL A 149 5.05 -7.26 -14.67
CA VAL A 149 3.96 -7.94 -13.95
C VAL A 149 4.61 -8.72 -12.84
N MET A 150 4.18 -8.51 -11.59
CA MET A 150 4.89 -8.96 -10.40
C MET A 150 3.99 -9.83 -9.52
N LYS A 151 4.58 -10.84 -8.91
CA LYS A 151 4.03 -11.63 -7.80
C LYS A 151 5.03 -11.55 -6.65
N MET A 152 4.59 -11.00 -5.53
CA MET A 152 5.34 -10.87 -4.28
C MET A 152 4.72 -11.87 -3.30
N SER A 153 5.41 -12.96 -3.01
CA SER A 153 4.94 -14.03 -2.11
C SER A 153 5.88 -14.19 -0.92
N SER A 154 5.51 -15.06 0.04
CA SER A 154 6.29 -15.27 1.26
C SER A 154 6.46 -13.98 2.09
N LEU A 155 5.46 -13.10 2.04
CA LEU A 155 5.47 -11.87 2.83
C LEU A 155 5.02 -12.22 4.25
N SER A 156 5.97 -12.52 5.14
CA SER A 156 5.74 -12.89 6.53
C SER A 156 5.33 -11.69 7.41
N ARG A 157 4.76 -12.00 8.57
CA ARG A 157 4.55 -11.05 9.65
C ARG A 157 5.91 -10.71 10.31
N GLN A 158 6.05 -9.51 10.85
CA GLN A 158 7.20 -9.16 11.68
C GLN A 158 7.08 -9.82 13.05
N GLU A 159 8.16 -10.44 13.54
CA GLU A 159 8.24 -10.98 14.91
C GLU A 159 8.25 -9.84 15.93
N ARG A 160 7.56 -10.02 17.06
CA ARG A 160 7.57 -9.05 18.17
C ARG A 160 8.25 -9.69 19.38
N GLU A 161 9.06 -8.89 20.06
CA GLU A 161 9.80 -9.30 21.27
C GLU A 161 8.88 -9.80 22.40
N ASP A 162 7.59 -9.43 22.40
CA ASP A 162 6.60 -9.89 23.40
C ASP A 162 5.95 -11.26 23.07
N ASP A 163 6.23 -11.86 21.91
CA ASP A 163 5.60 -13.12 21.46
C ASP A 163 6.32 -14.39 22.01
N GLU A 164 7.25 -14.26 22.96
CA GLU A 164 8.00 -15.38 23.59
C GLU A 164 7.12 -16.38 24.37
N ASP A 165 5.85 -16.04 24.64
CA ASP A 165 4.89 -16.89 25.39
C ASP A 165 3.88 -17.63 24.48
N GLU A 166 3.86 -17.39 23.16
CA GLU A 166 3.03 -18.16 22.23
C GLU A 166 3.85 -19.33 21.68
N GLU A 167 3.44 -20.57 22.02
CA GLU A 167 4.06 -21.84 21.60
C GLU A 167 4.70 -21.76 20.21
N GLU A 168 6.02 -21.99 20.13
CA GLU A 168 6.85 -22.10 18.91
C GLU A 168 5.99 -22.19 17.64
N SER A 169 5.64 -21.02 17.10
CA SER A 169 4.95 -20.96 15.83
C SER A 169 5.96 -21.41 14.78
N ASP A 170 5.83 -22.65 14.30
CA ASP A 170 6.52 -23.26 13.15
C ASP A 170 6.37 -22.46 11.83
N GLU A 171 6.07 -21.16 11.86
CA GLU A 171 6.14 -20.27 10.72
C GLU A 171 7.61 -20.06 10.36
N GLU A 172 8.18 -21.01 9.61
CA GLU A 172 9.50 -20.89 8.99
C GLU A 172 9.64 -19.48 8.36
N GLU A 173 10.52 -18.65 8.92
CA GLU A 173 10.87 -17.33 8.40
C GLU A 173 11.35 -17.48 6.95
N SER A 174 10.45 -17.27 6.01
CA SER A 174 10.74 -17.43 4.59
C SER A 174 11.03 -16.07 3.98
N ASP A 175 12.19 -15.94 3.33
CA ASP A 175 12.54 -14.72 2.59
C ASP A 175 11.44 -14.32 1.59
N PRO A 176 11.11 -13.03 1.47
CA PRO A 176 10.12 -12.57 0.52
C PRO A 176 10.58 -12.83 -0.92
N ILE A 177 9.69 -13.37 -1.75
CA ILE A 177 10.01 -13.78 -3.12
C ILE A 177 9.36 -12.79 -4.10
N LEU A 178 10.18 -12.14 -4.93
CA LEU A 178 9.73 -11.36 -6.08
C LEU A 178 9.86 -12.15 -7.38
N GLU A 179 8.75 -12.60 -7.93
CA GLU A 179 8.70 -13.12 -9.30
C GLU A 179 8.21 -12.04 -10.27
N THR A 180 8.90 -11.88 -11.41
CA THR A 180 8.52 -10.90 -12.44
C THR A 180 8.35 -11.56 -13.81
N LYS A 181 7.30 -11.17 -14.55
CA LYS A 181 7.15 -11.39 -15.99
C LYS A 181 7.16 -10.05 -16.72
N SER A 182 8.07 -9.89 -17.66
CA SER A 182 8.31 -8.61 -18.33
C SER A 182 7.68 -8.50 -19.72
N ILE A 183 7.15 -7.33 -20.03
CA ILE A 183 6.77 -6.92 -21.38
C ILE A 183 7.76 -5.84 -21.83
N PRO A 184 8.62 -6.10 -22.84
CA PRO A 184 9.61 -5.14 -23.30
C PRO A 184 8.95 -3.86 -23.85
N MET A 185 9.48 -2.70 -23.46
CA MET A 185 9.05 -1.38 -23.90
C MET A 185 10.18 -0.63 -24.59
N THR A 186 9.82 0.32 -25.44
CA THR A 186 10.79 1.15 -26.19
C THR A 186 10.86 2.58 -25.66
N SER A 187 10.17 2.87 -24.57
CA SER A 187 9.98 4.20 -24.01
C SER A 187 9.64 4.06 -22.53
N CYS A 188 9.98 5.08 -21.76
CA CYS A 188 9.68 5.12 -20.34
C CYS A 188 8.16 5.18 -20.08
N THR A 189 7.72 4.58 -18.97
CA THR A 189 6.30 4.59 -18.55
C THR A 189 6.09 5.65 -17.48
N ASN A 190 5.29 6.67 -17.80
CA ASN A 190 4.98 7.78 -16.90
C ASN A 190 3.90 7.41 -15.89
N ARG A 191 2.86 6.69 -16.34
CA ARG A 191 1.79 6.17 -15.48
C ARG A 191 1.27 4.84 -16.00
N ILE A 192 0.95 3.92 -15.09
CA ILE A 192 0.30 2.65 -15.41
C ILE A 192 -0.89 2.39 -14.49
N ARG A 193 -2.00 1.93 -15.06
CA ARG A 193 -3.15 1.43 -14.29
C ARG A 193 -3.66 0.10 -14.83
N ALA A 194 -4.03 -0.79 -13.93
CA ALA A 194 -4.66 -2.06 -14.21
C ALA A 194 -6.19 -1.92 -14.28
N PHE A 195 -6.80 -2.79 -15.07
CA PHE A 195 -8.24 -2.91 -15.17
C PHE A 195 -8.60 -4.37 -15.35
N GLN A 196 -9.47 -4.90 -14.49
CA GLN A 196 -9.99 -6.25 -14.62
C GLN A 196 -11.44 -6.21 -15.08
N SER A 197 -11.70 -6.85 -16.22
CA SER A 197 -13.08 -7.09 -16.64
C SER A 197 -13.77 -8.01 -15.64
N PRO A 198 -15.08 -7.85 -15.37
CA PRO A 198 -15.81 -8.79 -14.54
C PRO A 198 -15.64 -10.22 -15.05
N GLN A 199 -15.56 -11.16 -14.12
CA GLN A 199 -15.43 -12.57 -14.44
C GLN A 199 -16.69 -13.05 -15.19
N ALA A 200 -16.53 -13.43 -16.45
CA ALA A 200 -17.67 -13.84 -17.29
C ALA A 200 -18.20 -15.24 -16.93
N THR A 201 -17.34 -16.15 -16.49
CA THR A 201 -17.68 -17.53 -16.10
C THR A 201 -16.79 -18.02 -14.97
N ALA A 202 -17.33 -18.83 -14.07
CA ALA A 202 -16.63 -19.33 -12.87
C ALA A 202 -15.37 -20.19 -13.15
N GLY A 203 -15.09 -20.53 -14.41
CA GLY A 203 -13.92 -21.34 -14.82
C GLY A 203 -12.88 -20.60 -15.66
N ARG A 204 -13.06 -19.30 -15.95
CA ARG A 204 -12.07 -18.49 -16.68
C ARG A 204 -11.66 -17.31 -15.80
N PRO A 205 -10.34 -17.04 -15.63
CA PRO A 205 -9.91 -15.86 -14.90
C PRO A 205 -10.41 -14.58 -15.59
N PRO A 206 -10.63 -13.49 -14.82
CA PRO A 206 -10.94 -12.19 -15.41
C PRO A 206 -9.82 -11.78 -16.37
N THR A 207 -10.17 -11.08 -17.46
CA THR A 207 -9.16 -10.48 -18.31
C THR A 207 -8.57 -9.26 -17.59
N THR A 208 -7.28 -9.29 -17.33
CA THR A 208 -6.55 -8.18 -16.72
C THR A 208 -5.83 -7.41 -17.83
N LEU A 209 -6.24 -6.17 -18.02
CA LEU A 209 -5.63 -5.23 -18.94
C LEU A 209 -4.81 -4.20 -18.15
N THR A 210 -3.76 -3.68 -18.77
CA THR A 210 -3.03 -2.52 -18.25
C THR A 210 -3.00 -1.43 -19.30
N ALA A 211 -3.10 -0.17 -18.89
CA ALA A 211 -2.86 0.97 -19.75
C ALA A 211 -1.63 1.72 -19.24
N ALA A 212 -0.59 1.80 -20.09
CA ALA A 212 0.66 2.49 -19.80
C ALA A 212 0.77 3.76 -20.65
N MET A 213 0.74 4.93 -20.00
CA MET A 213 1.06 6.22 -20.62
C MET A 213 2.58 6.35 -20.70
N THR A 214 3.10 6.61 -21.90
CA THR A 214 4.55 6.72 -22.15
C THR A 214 4.96 8.17 -22.42
N GLU A 215 6.23 8.49 -22.19
CA GLU A 215 6.84 9.79 -22.55
C GLU A 215 6.68 10.13 -24.05
N SER A 216 6.45 9.13 -24.91
CA SER A 216 6.19 9.35 -26.33
C SER A 216 4.81 9.95 -26.63
N GLY A 217 3.93 10.03 -25.64
CA GLY A 217 2.52 10.41 -25.79
C GLY A 217 1.61 9.27 -26.26
N GLN A 218 2.14 8.06 -26.42
CA GLN A 218 1.34 6.87 -26.70
C GLN A 218 0.84 6.24 -25.40
N VAL A 219 -0.40 5.77 -25.42
CA VAL A 219 -0.95 4.92 -24.36
C VAL A 219 -1.08 3.50 -24.88
N LEU A 220 -0.34 2.59 -24.27
CA LEU A 220 -0.24 1.20 -24.67
C LEU A 220 -1.12 0.36 -23.76
N ILE A 221 -2.09 -0.34 -24.36
CA ILE A 221 -2.97 -1.25 -23.63
C ILE A 221 -2.48 -2.67 -23.86
N HIS A 222 -2.11 -3.38 -22.80
CA HIS A 222 -1.66 -4.78 -22.84
C HIS A 222 -2.66 -5.69 -22.13
N ASP A 223 -2.78 -6.92 -22.60
CA ASP A 223 -3.43 -8.00 -21.87
C ASP A 223 -2.37 -8.77 -21.10
N ILE A 224 -2.39 -8.66 -19.77
CA ILE A 224 -1.40 -9.28 -18.88
C ILE A 224 -1.94 -10.57 -18.24
N THR A 225 -3.13 -11.02 -18.62
CA THR A 225 -3.71 -12.29 -18.15
C THR A 225 -2.76 -13.48 -18.37
N PRO A 226 -2.07 -13.62 -19.52
CA PRO A 226 -1.10 -14.70 -19.72
C PRO A 226 0.09 -14.63 -18.76
N HIS A 227 0.54 -13.42 -18.42
CA HIS A 227 1.67 -13.17 -17.53
C HIS A 227 1.32 -13.56 -16.10
N LEU A 228 0.13 -13.18 -15.63
CA LEU A 228 -0.40 -13.61 -14.33
C LEU A 228 -0.55 -15.13 -14.26
N THR A 229 -1.14 -15.74 -15.28
CA THR A 229 -1.31 -17.21 -15.36
C THR A 229 0.04 -17.94 -15.34
N ALA A 230 1.11 -17.33 -15.87
CA ALA A 230 2.42 -17.95 -15.93
C ALA A 230 3.13 -18.04 -14.56
N PHE A 231 2.65 -17.37 -13.52
CA PHE A 231 3.14 -17.59 -12.16
C PHE A 231 2.60 -18.88 -11.54
N ASP A 232 1.37 -19.26 -11.89
CA ASP A 232 0.69 -20.40 -11.24
C ASP A 232 0.72 -21.67 -12.10
N VAL A 233 1.16 -21.56 -13.37
CA VAL A 233 1.26 -22.68 -14.31
C VAL A 233 2.72 -22.93 -14.69
N PRO A 234 3.40 -23.89 -14.04
CA PRO A 234 4.77 -24.26 -14.37
C PRO A 234 4.93 -24.63 -15.85
N GLY A 235 6.00 -24.13 -16.46
CA GLY A 235 6.28 -24.35 -17.89
C GLY A 235 5.45 -23.50 -18.86
N SER A 236 4.62 -22.58 -18.37
CA SER A 236 3.93 -21.60 -19.22
C SER A 236 4.94 -20.69 -19.93
N VAL A 237 4.83 -20.61 -21.26
CA VAL A 237 5.69 -19.76 -22.10
C VAL A 237 4.87 -18.61 -22.66
N ILE A 238 5.27 -17.38 -22.33
CA ILE A 238 4.65 -16.18 -22.86
C ILE A 238 5.20 -15.95 -24.28
N SER A 239 4.31 -16.03 -25.28
CA SER A 239 4.69 -15.82 -26.67
C SER A 239 4.99 -14.35 -26.97
N PRO A 240 5.86 -14.04 -27.97
CA PRO A 240 6.11 -12.66 -28.39
C PRO A 240 4.84 -11.92 -28.86
N THR A 241 3.80 -12.64 -29.29
CA THR A 241 2.52 -12.05 -29.67
C THR A 241 1.73 -11.57 -28.45
N GLN A 242 1.82 -12.27 -27.31
CA GLN A 242 1.17 -11.87 -26.06
C GLN A 242 1.83 -10.65 -25.41
N ASN A 243 3.09 -10.36 -25.75
CA ASN A 243 3.77 -9.13 -25.35
C ASN A 243 3.41 -7.91 -26.20
N LYS A 244 2.61 -8.08 -27.27
CA LYS A 244 2.19 -6.94 -28.09
C LYS A 244 1.00 -6.23 -27.44
N PRO A 245 0.92 -4.90 -27.54
CA PRO A 245 -0.25 -4.17 -27.08
C PRO A 245 -1.48 -4.61 -27.89
N VAL A 246 -2.59 -4.86 -27.19
CA VAL A 246 -3.90 -5.12 -27.80
C VAL A 246 -4.48 -3.85 -28.43
N SER A 247 -4.06 -2.69 -27.93
CA SER A 247 -4.39 -1.40 -28.53
C SER A 247 -3.30 -0.36 -28.22
N THR A 248 -3.13 0.59 -29.13
CA THR A 248 -2.29 1.76 -28.91
C THR A 248 -3.08 3.02 -29.21
N ILE A 249 -3.35 3.81 -28.19
CA ILE A 249 -4.01 5.11 -28.31
C ILE A 249 -2.95 6.14 -28.72
N ARG A 250 -3.23 6.86 -29.81
CA ARG A 250 -2.35 7.89 -30.38
C ARG A 250 -2.99 9.27 -30.43
N ALA A 251 -4.06 9.47 -29.64
CA ALA A 251 -4.84 10.70 -29.65
C ALA A 251 -4.04 11.92 -29.17
N HIS A 252 -3.10 11.71 -28.24
CA HIS A 252 -2.17 12.73 -27.74
C HIS A 252 -1.03 13.05 -28.72
N LYS A 253 -0.92 12.34 -29.84
CA LYS A 253 0.14 12.49 -30.84
C LYS A 253 1.52 12.25 -30.21
N ASN A 254 2.36 13.28 -30.11
CA ASN A 254 3.70 13.23 -29.51
C ASN A 254 3.77 14.12 -28.26
N VAL A 255 2.64 14.31 -27.58
CA VAL A 255 2.54 15.09 -26.35
C VAL A 255 2.45 14.09 -25.20
N GLU A 256 3.41 14.14 -24.30
CA GLU A 256 3.44 13.27 -23.12
C GLU A 256 2.32 13.62 -22.13
N GLY A 257 2.08 12.72 -21.18
CA GLY A 257 1.19 12.98 -20.08
C GLY A 257 1.45 12.06 -18.90
N PHE A 258 0.77 12.36 -17.80
CA PHE A 258 0.90 11.66 -16.53
C PHE A 258 -0.46 11.19 -16.02
N ALA A 259 -1.57 11.85 -16.38
CA ALA A 259 -2.89 11.49 -15.90
C ALA A 259 -3.52 10.32 -16.68
N LEU A 260 -3.96 9.29 -15.96
CA LEU A 260 -4.58 8.09 -16.53
C LEU A 260 -5.50 7.43 -15.49
N ASP A 261 -6.74 7.10 -15.89
CA ASP A 261 -7.67 6.40 -14.99
C ASP A 261 -8.74 5.56 -15.73
N TRP A 262 -9.00 4.38 -15.18
CA TRP A 262 -10.04 3.47 -15.65
C TRP A 262 -11.34 3.69 -14.87
N SER A 263 -12.47 3.68 -15.56
CA SER A 263 -13.76 3.86 -14.90
C SER A 263 -14.08 2.63 -14.03
N PRO A 264 -14.32 2.80 -12.71
CA PRO A 264 -14.66 1.69 -11.82
C PRO A 264 -16.08 1.16 -12.07
N ILE A 265 -16.93 1.94 -12.74
CA ILE A 265 -18.36 1.63 -12.96
C ILE A 265 -18.61 0.93 -14.29
N ILE A 266 -17.74 1.10 -15.29
CA ILE A 266 -17.98 0.60 -16.65
C ILE A 266 -17.27 -0.75 -16.84
N PRO A 267 -17.99 -1.88 -16.71
CA PRO A 267 -17.39 -3.21 -16.70
C PRO A 267 -16.73 -3.60 -18.02
N GLU A 268 -17.14 -2.99 -19.14
CA GLU A 268 -16.51 -3.26 -20.43
C GLU A 268 -15.12 -2.66 -20.54
N GLY A 269 -14.82 -1.61 -19.77
CA GLY A 269 -13.59 -0.82 -19.80
C GLY A 269 -13.80 0.54 -20.46
N LYS A 270 -13.56 1.61 -19.70
CA LYS A 270 -13.48 2.99 -20.22
C LYS A 270 -12.33 3.71 -19.55
N LEU A 271 -11.49 4.35 -20.35
CA LEU A 271 -10.24 4.95 -19.95
C LEU A 271 -10.27 6.46 -20.20
N LEU A 272 -9.75 7.24 -19.25
CA LEU A 272 -9.37 8.64 -19.47
C LEU A 272 -7.85 8.76 -19.50
N THR A 273 -7.36 9.64 -20.37
CA THR A 273 -5.94 9.95 -20.50
C THR A 273 -5.76 11.45 -20.68
N GLY A 274 -4.87 12.08 -19.92
CA GLY A 274 -4.61 13.51 -19.91
C GLY A 274 -3.16 13.84 -20.27
N ASP A 275 -2.93 14.93 -21.00
CA ASP A 275 -1.59 15.35 -21.43
C ASP A 275 -1.13 16.71 -20.90
N VAL A 276 0.15 17.01 -21.11
CA VAL A 276 0.79 18.29 -20.74
C VAL A 276 0.24 19.51 -21.48
N SER A 277 -0.60 19.33 -22.49
CA SER A 277 -1.28 20.42 -23.20
C SER A 277 -2.68 20.74 -22.67
N GLY A 278 -3.08 20.13 -21.55
CA GLY A 278 -4.38 20.37 -20.92
C GLY A 278 -5.54 19.63 -21.60
N LYS A 279 -5.24 18.63 -22.44
CA LYS A 279 -6.26 17.86 -23.16
C LYS A 279 -6.48 16.51 -22.50
N ILE A 280 -7.76 16.13 -22.44
CA ILE A 280 -8.18 14.84 -21.89
C ILE A 280 -8.95 14.10 -22.98
N PHE A 281 -8.61 12.83 -23.19
CA PHE A 281 -9.29 11.95 -24.14
C PHE A 281 -9.99 10.82 -23.40
N ALA A 282 -11.16 10.44 -23.91
CA ALA A 282 -11.89 9.26 -23.43
C ALA A 282 -11.78 8.14 -24.45
N THR A 283 -11.42 6.95 -24.00
CA THR A 283 -11.36 5.74 -24.82
C THR A 283 -12.29 4.68 -24.25
N THR A 284 -13.16 4.12 -25.08
CA THR A 284 -14.13 3.09 -24.68
C THR A 284 -13.76 1.76 -25.32
N ARG A 285 -13.74 0.69 -24.52
CA ARG A 285 -13.60 -0.67 -25.01
C ARG A 285 -14.93 -1.14 -25.62
N THR A 286 -14.84 -1.69 -26.82
CA THR A 286 -15.98 -2.21 -27.58
C THR A 286 -16.24 -3.67 -27.20
N GLN A 287 -17.46 -4.16 -27.45
CA GLN A 287 -17.83 -5.56 -27.16
C GLN A 287 -16.95 -6.59 -27.89
N GLY A 288 -16.38 -6.23 -29.04
CA GLY A 288 -15.42 -7.07 -29.78
C GLY A 288 -13.99 -7.06 -29.20
N GLY A 289 -13.75 -6.42 -28.06
CA GLY A 289 -12.45 -6.31 -27.40
C GLY A 289 -11.54 -5.20 -27.97
N GLY A 290 -11.95 -4.51 -29.03
CA GLY A 290 -11.23 -3.36 -29.58
C GLY A 290 -11.46 -2.08 -28.77
N PHE A 291 -10.70 -1.03 -29.04
CA PHE A 291 -10.79 0.25 -28.34
C PHE A 291 -11.09 1.39 -29.31
N VAL A 292 -11.95 2.32 -28.90
CA VAL A 292 -12.31 3.51 -29.68
C VAL A 292 -12.10 4.75 -28.83
N THR A 293 -11.21 5.63 -29.29
CA THR A 293 -10.93 6.92 -28.66
C THR A 293 -11.77 8.02 -29.31
N ASP A 294 -12.40 8.85 -28.49
CA ASP A 294 -13.09 10.04 -28.96
C ASP A 294 -12.10 11.01 -29.64
N THR A 295 -12.41 11.47 -30.85
CA THR A 295 -11.51 12.36 -31.61
C THR A 295 -11.48 13.79 -31.08
N THR A 296 -12.49 14.19 -30.30
CA THR A 296 -12.60 15.52 -29.71
C THR A 296 -12.23 15.45 -28.24
N PRO A 297 -11.13 16.10 -27.81
CA PRO A 297 -10.72 16.11 -26.41
C PRO A 297 -11.62 16.99 -25.56
N PHE A 298 -11.64 16.72 -24.25
CA PHE A 298 -12.04 17.70 -23.26
C PHE A 298 -10.96 18.77 -23.11
N THR A 299 -11.40 20.03 -23.06
CA THR A 299 -10.50 21.19 -23.03
C THR A 299 -11.02 22.21 -22.03
N GLY A 300 -10.14 22.72 -21.17
CA GLY A 300 -10.53 23.70 -20.16
C GLY A 300 -9.41 24.06 -19.19
N HIS A 301 -8.49 23.14 -18.93
CA HIS A 301 -7.23 23.45 -18.25
C HIS A 301 -6.36 24.39 -19.09
N GLN A 302 -5.57 25.20 -18.40
CA GLN A 302 -4.59 26.12 -19.00
C GLN A 302 -3.15 25.60 -18.90
N GLY A 303 -2.96 24.45 -18.25
CA GLY A 303 -1.68 23.77 -18.15
C GLY A 303 -1.83 22.25 -18.19
N THR A 304 -0.81 21.53 -17.70
CA THR A 304 -0.74 20.07 -17.69
C THR A 304 -1.88 19.47 -16.88
N VAL A 305 -2.46 18.38 -17.38
CA VAL A 305 -3.35 17.53 -16.57
C VAL A 305 -2.49 16.53 -15.82
N GLU A 306 -2.38 16.70 -14.50
CA GLU A 306 -1.52 15.88 -13.64
C GLU A 306 -2.26 14.62 -13.16
N GLU A 307 -3.55 14.74 -12.85
CA GLU A 307 -4.36 13.62 -12.36
C GLU A 307 -5.78 13.58 -12.96
N LEU A 308 -6.31 12.36 -13.08
CA LEU A 308 -7.68 12.07 -13.51
C LEU A 308 -8.30 11.04 -12.57
N GLN A 309 -9.56 11.23 -12.20
CA GLN A 309 -10.33 10.26 -11.42
C GLN A 309 -11.77 10.21 -11.94
N TRP A 310 -12.21 9.06 -12.43
CA TRP A 310 -13.62 8.80 -12.64
C TRP A 310 -14.36 8.88 -11.31
N SER A 311 -15.61 9.35 -11.35
CA SER A 311 -16.46 9.28 -10.18
C SER A 311 -16.70 7.80 -9.81
N PRO A 312 -16.61 7.44 -8.52
CA PRO A 312 -16.90 6.08 -8.07
C PRO A 312 -18.39 5.73 -8.12
N THR A 313 -19.26 6.73 -8.24
CA THR A 313 -20.73 6.56 -8.24
C THR A 313 -21.41 7.00 -9.54
N GLU A 314 -20.82 7.93 -10.29
CA GLU A 314 -21.43 8.51 -11.49
C GLU A 314 -20.71 8.11 -12.79
N LYS A 315 -21.34 7.25 -13.60
CA LYS A 315 -20.79 6.65 -14.85
C LYS A 315 -20.19 7.63 -15.87
N HIS A 316 -20.60 8.90 -15.82
CA HIS A 316 -20.23 9.92 -16.80
C HIS A 316 -19.48 11.10 -16.19
N VAL A 317 -19.24 11.09 -14.88
CA VAL A 317 -18.56 12.20 -14.20
C VAL A 317 -17.12 11.81 -13.92
N PHE A 318 -16.22 12.75 -14.09
CA PHE A 318 -14.83 12.60 -13.68
C PHE A 318 -14.28 13.93 -13.19
N ALA A 319 -13.23 13.86 -12.38
CA ALA A 319 -12.44 14.98 -11.89
C ALA A 319 -11.07 15.00 -12.59
N SER A 320 -10.48 16.18 -12.68
CA SER A 320 -9.09 16.35 -13.10
C SER A 320 -8.39 17.43 -12.28
N ALA A 321 -7.11 17.21 -12.00
CA ALA A 321 -6.21 18.20 -11.42
C ALA A 321 -5.17 18.65 -12.44
N SER A 322 -4.60 19.82 -12.21
CA SER A 322 -3.68 20.45 -13.13
C SER A 322 -2.68 21.34 -12.41
N ASN A 323 -1.53 21.52 -13.05
CA ASN A 323 -0.55 22.53 -12.65
C ASN A 323 -1.04 23.98 -12.78
N ASP A 324 -2.22 24.24 -13.36
CA ASP A 324 -2.86 25.56 -13.28
C ASP A 324 -3.47 25.85 -11.88
N GLY A 325 -3.30 24.94 -10.92
CA GLY A 325 -3.79 25.04 -9.56
C GLY A 325 -5.29 24.79 -9.42
N THR A 326 -5.95 24.32 -10.49
CA THR A 326 -7.39 24.06 -10.50
C THR A 326 -7.74 22.59 -10.49
N VAL A 327 -8.85 22.28 -9.81
CA VAL A 327 -9.57 21.03 -9.97
C VAL A 327 -10.85 21.30 -10.74
N LYS A 328 -11.15 20.43 -11.71
CA LYS A 328 -12.33 20.56 -12.56
C LYS A 328 -13.16 19.29 -12.54
N ILE A 329 -14.47 19.44 -12.53
CA ILE A 329 -15.44 18.34 -12.65
C ILE A 329 -16.07 18.40 -14.04
N TRP A 330 -16.17 17.25 -14.68
CA TRP A 330 -16.58 17.11 -16.07
C TRP A 330 -17.76 16.16 -16.19
N ASP A 331 -18.64 16.44 -17.16
CA ASP A 331 -19.64 15.47 -17.63
C ASP A 331 -19.22 14.98 -19.01
N ALA A 332 -18.87 13.69 -19.11
CA ALA A 332 -18.42 13.04 -20.32
C ALA A 332 -19.49 13.01 -21.43
N ARG A 333 -20.76 13.22 -21.11
CA ARG A 333 -21.86 13.34 -22.09
C ARG A 333 -21.95 14.72 -22.70
N SER A 334 -21.34 15.73 -22.07
CA SER A 334 -21.43 17.11 -22.51
C SER A 334 -20.77 17.29 -23.87
N LYS A 335 -21.56 17.71 -24.86
CA LYS A 335 -21.08 17.96 -26.23
C LYS A 335 -20.10 19.13 -26.30
N SER A 336 -20.15 20.06 -25.35
CA SER A 336 -19.19 21.18 -25.30
C SER A 336 -17.79 20.71 -24.89
N ARG A 337 -17.67 19.52 -24.25
CA ARG A 337 -16.42 18.98 -23.72
C ARG A 337 -15.66 19.99 -22.84
N LYS A 338 -16.43 20.84 -22.15
CA LYS A 338 -15.99 21.84 -21.18
C LYS A 338 -16.30 21.38 -19.76
N PRO A 339 -15.55 21.86 -18.75
CA PRO A 339 -15.80 21.51 -17.36
C PRO A 339 -17.17 22.04 -16.91
N ALA A 340 -17.90 21.26 -16.12
CA ALA A 340 -19.13 21.70 -15.48
C ALA A 340 -18.83 22.62 -14.28
N VAL A 341 -17.77 22.28 -13.54
CA VAL A 341 -17.28 23.00 -12.36
C VAL A 341 -15.77 23.21 -12.50
N SER A 342 -15.28 24.38 -12.10
CA SER A 342 -13.86 24.70 -12.10
C SER A 342 -13.54 25.48 -10.84
N VAL A 343 -12.62 24.98 -10.03
CA VAL A 343 -12.27 25.54 -8.72
C VAL A 343 -10.75 25.71 -8.62
N GLN A 344 -10.30 26.90 -8.23
CA GLN A 344 -8.90 27.13 -7.85
C GLN A 344 -8.70 26.61 -6.43
N VAL A 345 -8.10 25.42 -6.30
CA VAL A 345 -7.88 24.79 -4.99
C VAL A 345 -6.55 25.22 -4.38
N SER A 346 -5.49 25.32 -5.19
CA SER A 346 -4.15 25.74 -4.77
C SER A 346 -3.67 26.98 -5.53
N LYS A 347 -2.60 27.62 -5.04
CA LYS A 347 -1.84 28.65 -5.78
C LYS A 347 -0.65 28.06 -6.54
N THR A 348 -0.30 26.82 -6.24
CA THR A 348 0.75 26.00 -6.84
C THR A 348 0.11 24.86 -7.65
N ASP A 349 0.95 24.02 -8.24
CA ASP A 349 0.53 22.91 -9.07
C ASP A 349 -0.25 21.88 -8.23
N VAL A 350 -1.38 21.38 -8.75
CA VAL A 350 -2.12 20.30 -8.09
C VAL A 350 -1.77 19.01 -8.79
N ASN A 351 -1.01 18.17 -8.10
CA ASN A 351 -0.33 17.01 -8.67
C ASN A 351 -1.22 15.77 -8.64
N VAL A 352 -2.02 15.59 -7.59
CA VAL A 352 -2.76 14.35 -7.35
C VAL A 352 -4.15 14.59 -6.77
N LEU A 353 -5.02 13.59 -6.94
CA LEU A 353 -6.41 13.54 -6.49
C LEU A 353 -6.75 12.13 -6.04
N SER A 354 -7.62 12.04 -5.04
CA SER A 354 -8.30 10.79 -4.70
C SER A 354 -9.77 11.05 -4.37
N TRP A 355 -10.67 10.36 -5.07
CA TRP A 355 -12.11 10.46 -4.84
C TRP A 355 -12.53 9.37 -3.85
N SER A 356 -13.16 9.76 -2.74
CA SER A 356 -13.61 8.78 -1.75
C SER A 356 -14.69 7.86 -2.34
N HIS A 357 -14.46 6.54 -2.22
CA HIS A 357 -15.41 5.52 -2.66
C HIS A 357 -16.57 5.33 -1.68
N GLN A 358 -16.31 5.58 -0.38
CA GLN A 358 -17.30 5.47 0.68
C GLN A 358 -18.18 6.72 0.75
N THR A 359 -17.55 7.90 0.64
CA THR A 359 -18.23 9.19 0.77
C THR A 359 -18.06 9.99 -0.52
N ALA A 360 -18.88 9.66 -1.52
CA ALA A 360 -18.74 10.12 -2.92
C ALA A 360 -18.79 11.64 -3.17
N HIS A 361 -19.04 12.47 -2.15
CA HIS A 361 -18.95 13.92 -2.26
C HIS A 361 -17.62 14.49 -1.75
N LEU A 362 -16.74 13.64 -1.21
CA LEU A 362 -15.40 14.02 -0.76
C LEU A 362 -14.35 13.71 -1.83
N LEU A 363 -13.45 14.68 -2.01
CA LEU A 363 -12.31 14.60 -2.90
C LEU A 363 -11.08 15.12 -2.16
N ALA A 364 -10.01 14.34 -2.12
CA ALA A 364 -8.71 14.78 -1.62
C ALA A 364 -7.86 15.30 -2.79
N SER A 365 -7.00 16.28 -2.53
CA SER A 365 -6.03 16.81 -3.48
C SER A 365 -4.69 17.07 -2.81
N GLY A 366 -3.59 16.83 -3.52
CA GLY A 366 -2.24 17.18 -3.10
C GLY A 366 -1.57 18.18 -4.05
N ALA A 367 -0.82 19.13 -3.49
CA ALA A 367 -0.17 20.20 -4.24
C ALA A 367 1.37 20.12 -4.17
N ASP A 368 2.02 20.93 -5.00
CA ASP A 368 3.47 20.95 -5.17
C ASP A 368 4.24 21.57 -4.00
N ASP A 369 3.56 22.36 -3.17
CA ASP A 369 4.12 22.96 -1.95
C ASP A 369 4.00 22.07 -0.70
N GLY A 370 3.56 20.81 -0.87
CA GLY A 370 3.36 19.85 0.22
C GLY A 370 2.03 20.02 0.95
N GLU A 371 1.19 20.97 0.54
CA GLU A 371 -0.16 21.10 1.09
C GLU A 371 -1.08 20.05 0.48
N TRP A 372 -1.87 19.39 1.32
CA TRP A 372 -2.97 18.54 0.87
C TRP A 372 -4.26 18.90 1.60
N ALA A 373 -5.38 18.67 0.93
CA ALA A 373 -6.68 19.13 1.39
C ALA A 373 -7.81 18.21 0.96
N VAL A 374 -8.89 18.21 1.74
CA VAL A 374 -10.14 17.50 1.47
C VAL A 374 -11.24 18.50 1.15
N TRP A 375 -12.03 18.20 0.13
CA TRP A 375 -13.05 19.08 -0.43
C TRP A 375 -14.41 18.40 -0.46
N ASP A 376 -15.45 19.14 -0.10
CA ASP A 376 -16.84 18.74 -0.33
C ASP A 376 -17.35 19.32 -1.65
N LEU A 377 -17.55 18.44 -2.63
CA LEU A 377 -17.98 18.79 -3.98
C LEU A 377 -19.36 19.47 -4.01
N ARG A 378 -20.21 19.28 -3.00
CA ARG A 378 -21.54 19.94 -2.91
C ARG A 378 -21.42 21.45 -2.68
N GLN A 379 -20.29 21.88 -2.12
CA GLN A 379 -19.98 23.29 -1.91
C GLN A 379 -19.52 23.97 -3.20
N TRP A 380 -19.11 23.19 -4.21
CA TRP A 380 -18.63 23.73 -5.47
C TRP A 380 -19.80 24.16 -6.36
N LYS A 381 -19.65 25.31 -7.02
CA LYS A 381 -20.69 25.86 -7.91
C LYS A 381 -20.30 25.72 -9.38
N PRO A 382 -21.28 25.58 -10.29
CA PRO A 382 -21.01 25.56 -11.72
C PRO A 382 -20.27 26.80 -12.19
N SER A 383 -19.38 26.63 -13.18
CA SER A 383 -18.53 27.69 -13.75
C SER A 383 -19.32 28.90 -14.29
N THR A 384 -20.61 28.73 -14.59
CA THR A 384 -21.50 29.80 -15.09
C THR A 384 -22.14 30.65 -14.00
N SER A 385 -21.89 30.39 -12.71
CA SER A 385 -22.45 31.18 -11.62
C SER A 385 -21.74 32.53 -11.52
N LEU A 386 -22.45 33.61 -11.86
CA LEU A 386 -22.00 35.02 -11.78
C LEU A 386 -21.86 35.56 -10.34
N SER A 387 -21.80 34.69 -9.33
CA SER A 387 -21.78 35.09 -7.92
C SER A 387 -20.35 35.39 -7.44
N THR A 388 -20.12 36.62 -6.99
CA THR A 388 -18.93 37.14 -6.32
C THR A 388 -18.69 36.60 -4.90
N GLU A 389 -19.26 35.45 -4.52
CA GLU A 389 -19.25 35.00 -3.12
C GLU A 389 -18.64 33.61 -2.92
N LYS A 390 -17.60 33.62 -2.07
CA LYS A 390 -16.83 32.53 -1.44
C LYS A 390 -16.12 31.55 -2.40
N LYS A 391 -14.81 31.73 -2.52
CA LYS A 391 -13.88 30.66 -2.93
C LYS A 391 -14.21 29.44 -2.05
N PRO A 392 -14.44 28.25 -2.62
CA PRO A 392 -14.72 27.07 -1.81
C PRO A 392 -13.54 26.86 -0.85
N SER A 393 -13.87 26.67 0.42
CA SER A 393 -12.92 26.36 1.47
C SER A 393 -12.78 24.84 1.56
N PRO A 394 -11.58 24.31 1.80
CA PRO A 394 -11.42 22.90 2.11
C PRO A 394 -12.14 22.57 3.42
N VAL A 395 -12.61 21.32 3.55
CA VAL A 395 -13.16 20.76 4.79
C VAL A 395 -12.03 20.47 5.77
N ALA A 396 -10.90 19.97 5.26
CA ALA A 396 -9.66 19.75 6.01
C ALA A 396 -8.47 20.18 5.15
N ASN A 397 -7.42 20.70 5.79
CA ASN A 397 -6.23 21.22 5.12
C ASN A 397 -5.01 20.98 6.00
N PHE A 398 -3.95 20.42 5.43
CA PHE A 398 -2.77 20.02 6.16
C PHE A 398 -1.50 20.49 5.46
N ASN A 399 -0.63 21.15 6.22
CA ASN A 399 0.68 21.63 5.78
C ASN A 399 1.77 20.97 6.65
N PHE A 400 1.83 19.64 6.55
CA PHE A 400 2.82 18.84 7.27
C PHE A 400 4.07 18.62 6.42
N HIS A 401 3.89 18.12 5.20
CA HIS A 401 4.96 17.88 4.23
C HIS A 401 5.66 19.17 3.81
N LYS A 402 6.90 19.02 3.32
CA LYS A 402 7.75 20.16 2.91
C LYS A 402 8.15 20.15 1.45
N GLU A 403 7.81 19.08 0.75
CA GLU A 403 8.00 18.92 -0.68
C GLU A 403 6.70 18.44 -1.33
N GLN A 404 6.69 18.38 -2.66
CA GLN A 404 5.53 18.08 -3.47
C GLN A 404 4.82 16.79 -3.07
N ILE A 405 3.49 16.83 -2.99
CA ILE A 405 2.69 15.62 -2.79
C ILE A 405 2.71 14.80 -4.08
N THR A 406 3.19 13.56 -4.00
CA THR A 406 3.38 12.65 -5.13
C THR A 406 2.26 11.62 -5.27
N ALA A 407 1.58 11.28 -4.17
CA ALA A 407 0.39 10.44 -4.18
C ALA A 407 -0.55 10.80 -3.01
N VAL A 408 -1.85 10.64 -3.23
CA VAL A 408 -2.88 10.70 -2.19
C VAL A 408 -3.91 9.64 -2.49
N GLU A 409 -4.34 8.85 -1.50
CA GLU A 409 -5.34 7.80 -1.68
C GLU A 409 -6.23 7.64 -0.44
N TRP A 410 -7.55 7.75 -0.63
CA TRP A 410 -8.52 7.33 0.38
C TRP A 410 -8.44 5.83 0.61
N HIS A 411 -8.56 5.41 1.86
CA HIS A 411 -8.67 4.00 2.19
C HIS A 411 -9.88 3.37 1.45
N PRO A 412 -9.75 2.15 0.89
CA PRO A 412 -10.77 1.57 0.02
C PRO A 412 -12.09 1.25 0.74
N THR A 413 -12.03 0.98 2.05
CA THR A 413 -13.18 0.55 2.86
C THR A 413 -13.46 1.43 4.07
N ASP A 414 -12.60 2.42 4.35
CA ASP A 414 -12.73 3.34 5.49
C ASP A 414 -12.85 4.75 4.93
N ASP A 415 -13.78 5.54 5.46
CA ASP A 415 -14.10 6.87 4.95
C ASP A 415 -13.41 8.02 5.69
N SER A 416 -12.61 7.73 6.72
CA SER A 416 -11.80 8.71 7.43
C SER A 416 -10.30 8.61 7.15
N ILE A 417 -9.82 7.45 6.69
CA ILE A 417 -8.38 7.20 6.53
C ILE A 417 -7.86 7.65 5.14
N VAL A 418 -6.76 8.38 5.14
CA VAL A 418 -6.07 8.86 3.92
C VAL A 418 -4.58 8.55 3.97
N LEU A 419 -4.07 8.01 2.86
CA LEU A 419 -2.66 7.81 2.57
C LEU A 419 -2.11 9.01 1.79
N VAL A 420 -0.95 9.55 2.18
CA VAL A 420 -0.29 10.67 1.49
C VAL A 420 1.21 10.40 1.34
N CYS A 421 1.73 10.50 0.12
CA CYS A 421 3.16 10.41 -0.18
C CYS A 421 3.70 11.77 -0.63
N ALA A 422 4.94 12.10 -0.26
CA ALA A 422 5.56 13.35 -0.63
C ALA A 422 7.03 13.21 -1.04
N GLY A 423 7.53 14.21 -1.77
CA GLY A 423 8.92 14.29 -2.23
C GLY A 423 9.96 14.33 -1.10
N ASP A 424 9.53 14.62 0.12
CA ASP A 424 10.36 14.62 1.34
C ASP A 424 10.69 13.21 1.86
N ASN A 425 10.48 12.18 1.02
CA ASN A 425 10.72 10.77 1.28
C ASN A 425 9.81 10.17 2.36
N THR A 426 8.62 10.74 2.55
CA THR A 426 7.65 10.23 3.52
C THR A 426 6.37 9.73 2.87
N LEU A 427 5.83 8.68 3.47
CA LEU A 427 4.50 8.16 3.27
C LEU A 427 3.78 8.21 4.61
N THR A 428 2.63 8.86 4.65
CA THR A 428 1.92 9.17 5.90
C THR A 428 0.48 8.67 5.87
N LEU A 429 0.01 8.22 7.03
CA LEU A 429 -1.37 7.79 7.24
C LEU A 429 -2.07 8.79 8.14
N TRP A 430 -3.30 9.14 7.76
CA TRP A 430 -4.09 10.16 8.42
C TRP A 430 -5.48 9.63 8.76
N ASP A 431 -5.99 9.94 9.95
CA ASP A 431 -7.38 9.69 10.33
C ASP A 431 -8.11 11.02 10.54
N LEU A 432 -9.08 11.28 9.67
CA LEU A 432 -9.89 12.49 9.65
C LEU A 432 -11.06 12.44 10.65
N ALA A 433 -11.31 11.30 11.29
CA ALA A 433 -12.32 11.17 12.34
C ALA A 433 -11.83 11.65 13.71
N VAL A 434 -10.51 11.86 13.87
CA VAL A 434 -9.92 12.38 15.10
C VAL A 434 -10.37 13.83 15.31
N GLU A 435 -11.35 13.99 16.20
CA GLU A 435 -11.81 15.27 16.71
C GLU A 435 -10.79 15.82 17.72
N LEU A 436 -10.55 17.13 17.65
CA LEU A 436 -9.71 17.84 18.61
C LEU A 436 -10.46 17.93 19.95
N ASP A 437 -10.10 17.10 20.93
CA ASP A 437 -10.36 17.48 22.33
C ASP A 437 -9.26 18.47 22.76
N ASP A 438 -9.65 19.71 23.05
CA ASP A 438 -8.74 20.81 23.40
C ASP A 438 -7.91 20.51 24.67
N GLU A 439 -8.35 19.55 25.51
CA GLU A 439 -7.63 19.13 26.71
C GLU A 439 -6.60 18.01 26.48
N GLU A 440 -6.84 17.11 25.52
CA GLU A 440 -6.01 15.90 25.26
C GLU A 440 -5.01 16.11 24.11
N SER A 441 -5.35 16.95 23.13
CA SER A 441 -4.52 17.27 21.94
C SER A 441 -3.19 18.02 22.24
N ARG A 442 -2.92 18.33 23.52
CA ARG A 442 -1.68 18.99 23.95
C ARG A 442 -0.55 18.03 24.27
N ASP A 443 -0.85 16.73 24.38
CA ASP A 443 0.15 15.70 24.70
C ASP A 443 0.43 14.81 23.50
N THR A 444 1.08 15.38 22.47
CA THR A 444 1.66 14.63 21.34
C THR A 444 2.96 13.91 21.75
N ALA A 445 3.02 13.33 22.95
CA ALA A 445 4.22 12.74 23.55
C ALA A 445 5.46 13.67 23.48
N GLY A 446 5.25 14.99 23.53
CA GLY A 446 6.32 16.00 23.44
C GLY A 446 6.70 16.46 22.02
N VAL A 447 6.08 15.94 20.96
CA VAL A 447 6.39 16.31 19.58
C VAL A 447 5.60 17.55 19.15
N GLN A 448 6.26 18.71 19.08
CA GLN A 448 5.63 19.97 18.65
C GLN A 448 5.27 19.97 17.16
N ASP A 449 4.21 20.69 16.81
CA ASP A 449 3.77 20.96 15.43
C ASP A 449 3.35 19.72 14.62
N VAL A 450 2.93 18.62 15.25
CA VAL A 450 2.37 17.44 14.55
C VAL A 450 0.84 17.47 14.67
N PRO A 451 0.09 17.44 13.56
CA PRO A 451 -1.37 17.38 13.63
C PRO A 451 -1.83 16.07 14.28
N PRO A 452 -2.85 16.09 15.15
CA PRO A 452 -3.34 14.87 15.82
C PRO A 452 -4.00 13.88 14.87
N GLN A 453 -4.40 14.31 13.67
CA GLN A 453 -4.90 13.43 12.62
C GLN A 453 -3.79 12.57 11.99
N LEU A 454 -2.51 12.89 12.19
CA LEU A 454 -1.40 12.10 11.65
C LEU A 454 -1.23 10.84 12.49
N LEU A 455 -1.54 9.68 11.91
CA LEU A 455 -1.42 8.37 12.57
C LEU A 455 -0.02 7.78 12.44
N PHE A 456 0.60 7.91 11.26
CA PHE A 456 1.81 7.16 10.95
C PHE A 456 2.71 7.89 9.95
N VAL A 457 4.03 7.69 10.08
CA VAL A 457 5.04 8.18 9.13
C VAL A 457 5.99 7.04 8.77
N HIS A 458 5.94 6.61 7.51
CA HIS A 458 6.88 5.68 6.90
C HIS A 458 7.90 6.44 6.06
N TYR A 459 9.18 6.08 6.17
CA TYR A 459 10.25 6.62 5.32
C TYR A 459 10.49 5.70 4.13
N MET A 460 10.46 6.28 2.92
CA MET A 460 10.85 5.60 1.69
C MET A 460 11.55 6.59 0.76
N GLU A 461 12.80 6.28 0.38
CA GLU A 461 13.57 7.15 -0.50
C GLU A 461 12.85 7.37 -1.84
N GLN A 462 12.70 8.64 -2.22
CA GLN A 462 12.12 9.10 -3.48
C GLN A 462 10.76 8.45 -3.80
N VAL A 463 9.88 8.30 -2.79
CA VAL A 463 8.53 7.76 -2.99
C VAL A 463 7.80 8.46 -4.14
N LYS A 464 7.28 7.68 -5.07
CA LYS A 464 6.61 8.17 -6.29
C LYS A 464 5.11 7.94 -6.26
N GLU A 465 4.69 6.76 -5.83
CA GLU A 465 3.30 6.35 -5.81
C GLU A 465 3.07 5.27 -4.75
N ALA A 466 1.88 5.23 -4.17
CA ALA A 466 1.47 4.17 -3.26
C ALA A 466 -0.04 3.91 -3.37
N HIS A 467 -0.43 2.67 -3.09
CA HIS A 467 -1.80 2.16 -3.23
C HIS A 467 -2.16 1.26 -2.07
N TRP A 468 -3.41 1.36 -1.59
CA TRP A 468 -3.96 0.39 -0.64
C TRP A 468 -4.22 -0.94 -1.34
N HIS A 469 -3.89 -2.05 -0.68
CA HIS A 469 -4.21 -3.37 -1.21
C HIS A 469 -5.71 -3.66 -1.02
N PRO A 470 -6.49 -3.86 -2.09
CA PRO A 470 -7.96 -3.95 -2.00
C PRO A 470 -8.46 -5.27 -1.40
N GLN A 471 -7.59 -6.26 -1.20
CA GLN A 471 -7.94 -7.59 -0.69
C GLN A 471 -7.21 -7.97 0.61
N ILE A 472 -6.24 -7.18 1.05
CA ILE A 472 -5.46 -7.40 2.28
C ILE A 472 -5.56 -6.09 3.07
N PRO A 473 -6.52 -5.95 3.98
CA PRO A 473 -6.76 -4.69 4.67
C PRO A 473 -5.52 -4.18 5.42
N GLY A 474 -5.33 -2.86 5.42
CA GLY A 474 -4.18 -2.20 6.05
C GLY A 474 -2.86 -2.33 5.28
N THR A 475 -2.79 -3.19 4.25
CA THR A 475 -1.55 -3.35 3.46
C THR A 475 -1.43 -2.29 2.38
N ILE A 476 -0.23 -1.75 2.23
CA ILE A 476 0.13 -0.73 1.24
C ILE A 476 1.23 -1.27 0.34
N LEU A 477 1.10 -1.02 -0.96
CA LEU A 477 2.16 -1.18 -1.94
C LEU A 477 2.64 0.22 -2.34
N ALA A 478 3.94 0.48 -2.22
CA ALA A 478 4.57 1.74 -2.62
C ALA A 478 5.72 1.50 -3.59
N THR A 479 6.02 2.49 -4.43
CA THR A 479 7.19 2.51 -5.32
C THR A 479 8.02 3.77 -5.07
N GLY A 480 9.34 3.64 -5.11
CA GLY A 480 10.30 4.71 -4.83
C GLY A 480 11.64 4.49 -5.52
N GLY A 481 12.68 5.17 -5.02
CA GLY A 481 14.04 5.08 -5.55
C GLY A 481 14.68 3.70 -5.39
N SER A 482 14.37 3.01 -4.28
CA SER A 482 14.91 1.69 -3.93
C SER A 482 14.10 0.50 -4.47
N GLY A 483 13.02 0.74 -5.22
CA GLY A 483 12.13 -0.31 -5.72
C GLY A 483 10.75 -0.23 -5.08
N PHE A 484 10.26 -1.35 -4.52
CA PHE A 484 8.91 -1.49 -3.97
C PHE A 484 8.94 -1.72 -2.46
N GLY A 485 8.03 -1.05 -1.75
CA GLY A 485 7.72 -1.35 -0.34
C GLY A 485 6.36 -2.00 -0.23
N VAL A 486 6.27 -3.11 0.49
CA VAL A 486 5.00 -3.76 0.84
C VAL A 486 4.92 -3.88 2.35
N PHE A 487 4.02 -3.14 2.97
CA PHE A 487 3.96 -3.08 4.42
C PHE A 487 2.53 -2.91 4.94
N LYS A 488 2.34 -3.27 6.20
CA LYS A 488 1.12 -3.08 6.98
C LYS A 488 1.51 -2.57 8.36
N THR A 489 0.93 -1.46 8.76
CA THR A 489 1.17 -0.85 10.08
C THR A 489 0.24 -1.46 11.13
N ILE A 490 0.56 -1.30 12.40
CA ILE A 490 -0.35 -1.68 13.50
C ILE A 490 -1.58 -0.78 13.63
N SER A 491 -1.56 0.39 12.99
CA SER A 491 -2.56 1.44 13.16
C SER A 491 -3.77 1.32 12.22
N VAL A 492 -3.66 0.56 11.11
CA VAL A 492 -4.65 0.50 10.03
C VAL A 492 -4.85 -0.93 9.51
#